data_AF-A0AA42R6M6-F1
#
_entry.id   AF-A0AA42R6M6-F1
#
_cell.length_a   1.000
_cell.length_b   1.000
_cell.length_c   1.000
_cell.angle_alpha   90.00
_cell.angle_beta   90.00
_cell.angle_gamma   90.00
#
_symmetry.space_group_name_H-M   'P 1'
#
loop_
_entity.id
_entity.type
_entity.pdbx_description
1 polymer ?
#
loop_
_entity_poly.entity_id
_entity_poly.type
_entity_poly.pdbx_seq_one_letter_code
_entity_poly.pdbx_strand_id
1 'polypeptide(L)'
;MTIVVEPTLAQQLKLDQYGIKNSQEIVRNPSYEQLFAEETRSDLEGFERGVVTELGAVNVNTGIFTGRSPKDKYIVKDATTQNTVWWSDQGKNDNKAISPEVWSHLKSLVTKQLSGKRLFVVDGFCGANPDTRLAVRIITEVAWQAHFVKNMFIRPSDEELKTFKPDFVVMNGAKCTNPNWKEQGLNSENFVAFNLTEKIQLIGGTWYGGEMKKGMFSMMNYFLPLRGIASMHCSANVGQDGDVAIFFGLSGTGKTTLSTDPKRQLIGDDEHGWDDDGVFNFEGGCYAKTIKLSKEAEPDIYNAIRRDALLENVTVAADGTIDFDDGSKTENTRVSYPIYHIENIVKPVSKAGHANKVIFLTADAFGVLPPVAKLTKEQTKYHFLSGFTAKLAGTERGITEPTPTFSSCFGAAFLSLHPTKYGQELVKRMEAAGAEAYLVNTGWNGTGKRISIKDTRGIIDAILDGSIEKAPTKVLPVFNLEVPTELPGVNPAILDPRDTYADQAEWDAKAADLAGRFIKNFERFTDNDEGKRLVAAGPQL
;
A
#
# COMPACT_ATOMS: atom_id res chain seq x y z
N MET A 1 34.53 -17.73 -42.20
CA MET A 1 34.25 -16.91 -40.99
C MET A 1 32.77 -16.98 -40.73
N THR A 2 32.35 -17.80 -39.77
CA THR A 2 30.98 -17.79 -39.27
C THR A 2 30.85 -16.51 -38.45
N ILE A 3 30.10 -15.52 -38.95
CA ILE A 3 29.80 -14.32 -38.20
C ILE A 3 28.86 -14.75 -37.06
N VAL A 4 29.40 -14.91 -35.87
CA VAL A 4 28.61 -15.08 -34.66
C VAL A 4 28.03 -13.70 -34.35
N VAL A 5 26.79 -13.46 -34.77
CA VAL A 5 26.06 -12.24 -34.41
C VAL A 5 25.71 -12.38 -32.93
N GLU A 6 26.30 -11.53 -32.09
CA GLU A 6 25.92 -11.48 -30.67
C GLU A 6 24.44 -11.13 -30.54
N PRO A 7 23.69 -11.84 -29.68
CA PRO A 7 22.26 -11.57 -29.53
C PRO A 7 22.03 -10.16 -28.99
N THR A 8 21.07 -9.44 -29.59
CA THR A 8 20.64 -8.13 -29.09
C THR A 8 20.15 -8.24 -27.65
N LEU A 9 20.17 -7.15 -26.89
CA LEU A 9 19.68 -7.17 -25.50
C LEU A 9 18.21 -7.64 -25.41
N ALA A 10 17.38 -7.31 -26.41
CA ALA A 10 16.02 -7.84 -26.50
C ALA A 10 15.98 -9.37 -26.66
N GLN A 11 16.90 -9.95 -27.45
CA GLN A 11 17.05 -11.39 -27.61
C GLN A 11 17.59 -12.05 -26.33
N GLN A 12 18.50 -11.38 -25.61
CA GLN A 12 18.99 -11.86 -24.31
C GLN A 12 17.89 -11.86 -23.25
N LEU A 13 17.04 -10.82 -23.23
CA LEU A 13 15.88 -10.71 -22.34
C LEU A 13 14.67 -11.52 -22.82
N LYS A 14 14.72 -12.05 -24.05
CA LYS A 14 13.68 -12.86 -24.70
C LYS A 14 12.32 -12.18 -24.70
N LEU A 15 12.25 -10.89 -25.00
CA LEU A 15 10.98 -10.14 -24.95
C LEU A 15 9.91 -10.66 -25.92
N ASP A 16 10.33 -11.30 -27.02
CA ASP A 16 9.43 -11.96 -27.98
C ASP A 16 8.55 -13.03 -27.31
N GLN A 17 9.01 -13.68 -26.23
CA GLN A 17 8.23 -14.67 -25.49
C GLN A 17 6.99 -14.06 -24.83
N TYR A 18 7.02 -12.74 -24.57
CA TYR A 18 5.89 -11.99 -24.02
C TYR A 18 4.96 -11.44 -25.11
N GLY A 19 5.35 -11.56 -26.39
CA GLY A 19 4.63 -11.04 -27.54
C GLY A 19 5.05 -9.63 -27.98
N ILE A 20 6.07 -9.04 -27.35
CA ILE A 20 6.63 -7.74 -27.75
C ILE A 20 7.65 -7.98 -28.87
N LYS A 21 7.41 -7.40 -30.06
CA LYS A 21 8.23 -7.63 -31.26
C LYS A 21 8.94 -6.36 -31.68
N ASN A 22 10.07 -6.51 -32.37
CA ASN A 22 10.77 -5.44 -33.07
C ASN A 22 11.13 -4.21 -32.18
N SER A 23 11.49 -4.42 -30.92
CA SER A 23 11.93 -3.31 -30.05
C SER A 23 13.13 -2.58 -30.67
N GLN A 24 13.04 -1.25 -30.76
CA GLN A 24 14.08 -0.42 -31.40
C GLN A 24 15.33 -0.31 -30.54
N GLU A 25 15.14 -0.12 -29.24
CA GLU A 25 16.20 0.02 -28.24
C GLU A 25 15.66 -0.47 -26.89
N ILE A 26 16.52 -1.14 -26.10
CA ILE A 26 16.19 -1.55 -24.74
C ILE A 26 17.15 -0.87 -23.77
N VAL A 27 16.58 -0.10 -22.85
CA VAL A 27 17.28 0.48 -21.71
C VAL A 27 17.03 -0.41 -20.48
N ARG A 28 17.96 -1.32 -20.18
CA ARG A 28 17.84 -2.25 -19.05
C ARG A 28 18.44 -1.65 -17.77
N ASN A 29 17.68 -1.69 -16.68
CA ASN A 29 18.05 -1.23 -15.34
C ASN A 29 18.77 0.14 -15.35
N PRO A 30 18.16 1.19 -15.95
CA PRO A 30 18.79 2.50 -16.09
C PRO A 30 19.28 3.04 -14.76
N SER A 31 20.39 3.78 -14.78
CA SER A 31 20.85 4.52 -13.60
C SER A 31 19.93 5.69 -13.29
N TYR A 32 20.00 6.23 -12.07
CA TYR A 32 19.24 7.43 -11.72
C TYR A 32 19.64 8.64 -12.57
N GLU A 33 20.92 8.78 -12.88
CA GLU A 33 21.42 9.83 -13.78
C GLU A 33 20.82 9.70 -15.19
N GLN A 34 20.73 8.48 -15.73
CA GLN A 34 20.10 8.24 -17.02
C GLN A 34 18.60 8.56 -16.97
N LEU A 35 17.89 8.14 -15.92
CA LEU A 35 16.47 8.44 -15.75
C LEU A 35 16.22 9.94 -15.66
N PHE A 36 17.01 10.68 -14.88
CA PHE A 36 16.91 12.12 -14.78
C PHE A 36 17.10 12.80 -16.15
N ALA A 37 18.12 12.39 -16.91
CA ALA A 37 18.33 12.90 -18.27
C ALA A 37 17.15 12.58 -19.20
N GLU A 38 16.57 11.37 -19.11
CA GLU A 38 15.43 10.97 -19.93
C GLU A 38 14.15 11.73 -19.56
N GLU A 39 13.91 11.98 -18.28
CA GLU A 39 12.71 12.65 -17.77
C GLU A 39 12.68 14.16 -18.02
N THR A 40 13.85 14.76 -18.22
CA THR A 40 14.03 16.21 -18.41
C THR A 40 14.24 16.61 -19.87
N ARG A 41 14.08 15.66 -20.78
CA ARG A 41 14.11 15.89 -22.23
C ARG A 41 13.04 16.88 -22.68
N SER A 42 13.42 17.80 -23.55
CA SER A 42 12.53 18.84 -24.06
C SER A 42 11.51 18.35 -25.10
N ASP A 43 11.72 17.16 -25.67
CA ASP A 43 10.85 16.57 -26.70
C ASP A 43 9.74 15.67 -26.13
N LEU A 44 9.66 15.52 -24.81
CA LEU A 44 8.57 14.77 -24.17
C LEU A 44 7.24 15.50 -24.28
N GLU A 45 6.17 14.75 -24.48
CA GLU A 45 4.81 15.28 -24.63
C GLU A 45 3.82 14.67 -23.63
N GLY A 46 2.70 15.35 -23.39
CA GLY A 46 1.61 14.85 -22.54
C GLY A 46 2.09 14.46 -21.13
N PHE A 47 1.69 13.26 -20.70
CA PHE A 47 1.99 12.71 -19.36
C PHE A 47 3.39 12.10 -19.24
N GLU A 48 4.22 12.18 -20.28
CA GLU A 48 5.63 11.77 -20.19
C GLU A 48 6.49 12.87 -19.61
N ARG A 49 6.06 14.13 -19.74
CA ARG A 49 6.83 15.32 -19.34
C ARG A 49 7.11 15.32 -17.84
N GLY A 50 8.40 15.40 -17.50
CA GLY A 50 8.87 15.76 -16.16
C GLY A 50 9.14 17.26 -16.04
N VAL A 51 9.00 17.80 -14.84
CA VAL A 51 9.41 19.17 -14.47
C VAL A 51 10.34 19.09 -13.27
N VAL A 52 11.53 19.68 -13.37
CA VAL A 52 12.46 19.77 -12.23
C VAL A 52 11.95 20.84 -11.26
N THR A 53 11.88 20.49 -9.98
CA THR A 53 11.41 21.37 -8.91
C THR A 53 12.59 22.07 -8.22
N GLU A 54 12.28 23.06 -7.36
CA GLU A 54 13.28 23.74 -6.52
C GLU A 54 14.08 22.79 -5.61
N LEU A 55 13.51 21.63 -5.27
CA LEU A 55 14.17 20.59 -4.46
C LEU A 55 15.05 19.65 -5.30
N GLY A 56 15.11 19.84 -6.63
CA GLY A 56 15.88 19.00 -7.55
C GLY A 56 15.23 17.64 -7.87
N ALA A 57 14.07 17.33 -7.27
CA ALA A 57 13.24 16.20 -7.65
C ALA A 57 12.46 16.50 -8.94
N VAL A 58 12.19 15.47 -9.74
CA VAL A 58 11.31 15.58 -10.91
C VAL A 58 9.87 15.38 -10.48
N ASN A 59 8.96 16.21 -10.99
CA ASN A 59 7.51 16.07 -10.86
C ASN A 59 6.87 15.66 -12.19
N VAL A 60 5.92 14.72 -12.13
CA VAL A 60 5.12 14.27 -13.27
C VAL A 60 3.62 14.42 -13.01
N ASN A 61 2.83 14.44 -14.08
CA ASN A 61 1.36 14.49 -14.02
C ASN A 61 0.77 13.23 -14.65
N THR A 62 -0.13 12.56 -13.92
CA THR A 62 -0.77 11.30 -14.37
C THR A 62 -2.19 11.53 -14.92
N GLY A 63 -2.54 12.78 -15.23
CA GLY A 63 -3.80 13.17 -15.82
C GLY A 63 -4.97 12.95 -14.85
N ILE A 64 -6.02 12.30 -15.34
CA ILE A 64 -7.20 11.97 -14.53
C ILE A 64 -6.96 10.79 -13.57
N PHE A 65 -5.84 10.08 -13.72
CA PHE A 65 -5.50 8.89 -12.95
C PHE A 65 -4.63 9.26 -11.75
N THR A 66 -5.21 10.04 -10.84
CA THR A 66 -4.56 10.54 -9.61
C THR A 66 -4.66 9.57 -8.43
N GLY A 67 -5.08 8.33 -8.68
CA GLY A 67 -5.31 7.29 -7.68
C GLY A 67 -5.65 5.95 -8.33
N ARG A 68 -5.84 4.92 -7.49
CA ARG A 68 -6.13 3.57 -7.98
C ARG A 68 -7.47 3.48 -8.71
N SER A 69 -7.57 2.50 -9.62
CA SER A 69 -8.78 2.15 -10.37
C SER A 69 -9.30 0.75 -9.99
N PRO A 70 -9.79 0.52 -8.75
CA PRO A 70 -10.22 -0.80 -8.28
C PRO A 70 -11.34 -1.42 -9.15
N LYS A 71 -12.20 -0.58 -9.73
CA LYS A 71 -13.25 -1.01 -10.67
C LYS A 71 -12.72 -1.55 -12.00
N ASP A 72 -11.46 -1.29 -12.33
CA ASP A 72 -10.79 -1.78 -13.55
C ASP A 72 -9.77 -2.90 -13.24
N LYS A 73 -9.74 -3.41 -12.00
CA LYS A 73 -8.90 -4.56 -11.59
C LYS A 73 -9.54 -5.90 -11.99
N TYR A 74 -8.81 -6.76 -12.68
CA TYR A 74 -9.28 -8.08 -13.14
C TYR A 74 -8.26 -9.19 -12.93
N ILE A 75 -8.72 -10.41 -12.66
CA ILE A 75 -7.88 -11.60 -12.53
C ILE A 75 -8.44 -12.69 -13.45
N VAL A 76 -7.57 -13.35 -14.21
CA VAL A 76 -7.96 -14.49 -15.05
C VAL A 76 -8.46 -15.63 -14.18
N LYS A 77 -9.69 -16.10 -14.46
CA LYS A 77 -10.27 -17.28 -13.81
C LYS A 77 -9.95 -18.51 -14.65
N ASP A 78 -8.95 -19.26 -14.21
CA ASP A 78 -8.48 -20.50 -14.83
C ASP A 78 -8.21 -21.58 -13.77
N ALA A 79 -7.61 -22.71 -14.16
CA ALA A 79 -7.32 -23.81 -13.23
C ALA A 79 -6.42 -23.41 -12.04
N THR A 80 -5.56 -22.40 -12.20
CA THR A 80 -4.65 -21.91 -11.15
C THR A 80 -5.43 -21.13 -10.09
N THR A 81 -6.38 -20.29 -10.52
CA THR A 81 -7.02 -19.29 -9.66
C THR A 81 -8.43 -19.67 -9.20
N GLN A 82 -9.14 -20.53 -9.95
CA GLN A 82 -10.58 -20.76 -9.78
C GLN A 82 -11.00 -21.12 -8.34
N ASN A 83 -10.17 -21.89 -7.63
CA ASN A 83 -10.48 -22.43 -6.30
C ASN A 83 -9.65 -21.80 -5.18
N THR A 84 -8.81 -20.81 -5.48
CA THR A 84 -7.86 -20.24 -4.52
C THR A 84 -8.04 -18.73 -4.36
N VAL A 85 -8.38 -18.01 -5.43
CA VAL A 85 -8.67 -16.58 -5.37
C VAL A 85 -10.02 -16.33 -4.70
N TRP A 86 -10.09 -15.33 -3.83
CA TRP A 86 -11.35 -14.81 -3.30
C TRP A 86 -12.03 -13.95 -4.35
N TRP A 87 -13.00 -14.53 -5.06
CA TRP A 87 -13.66 -13.89 -6.19
C TRP A 87 -14.70 -12.86 -5.74
N SER A 88 -14.94 -11.83 -6.56
CA SER A 88 -15.90 -10.75 -6.25
C SER A 88 -17.36 -11.19 -6.22
N ASP A 89 -17.68 -12.38 -6.73
CA ASP A 89 -19.00 -13.03 -6.62
C ASP A 89 -19.19 -13.79 -5.29
N GLN A 90 -18.12 -13.95 -4.49
CA GLN A 90 -18.12 -14.59 -3.16
C GLN A 90 -18.15 -13.56 -2.01
N GLY A 91 -18.23 -12.27 -2.32
CA GLY A 91 -18.24 -11.20 -1.33
C GLY A 91 -17.75 -9.88 -1.92
N LYS A 92 -17.92 -8.78 -1.17
CA LYS A 92 -17.51 -7.44 -1.63
C LYS A 92 -15.99 -7.30 -1.66
N ASN A 93 -15.39 -7.44 -2.84
CA ASN A 93 -13.98 -7.20 -3.14
C ASN A 93 -13.77 -6.81 -4.62
N ASP A 94 -12.52 -6.53 -5.01
CA ASP A 94 -12.18 -6.04 -6.35
C ASP A 94 -11.67 -7.13 -7.32
N ASN A 95 -11.66 -8.40 -6.91
CA ASN A 95 -11.11 -9.52 -7.69
C ASN A 95 -12.13 -10.02 -8.72
N LYS A 96 -12.35 -9.23 -9.77
CA LYS A 96 -13.28 -9.52 -10.86
C LYS A 96 -12.68 -10.53 -11.83
N ALA A 97 -13.43 -11.56 -12.16
CA ALA A 97 -13.01 -12.59 -13.10
C ALA A 97 -13.01 -12.07 -14.54
N ILE A 98 -11.99 -12.43 -15.31
CA ILE A 98 -11.98 -12.37 -16.78
C ILE A 98 -11.63 -13.75 -17.36
N SER A 99 -12.05 -14.01 -18.58
CA SER A 99 -11.72 -15.25 -19.28
C SER A 99 -10.33 -15.20 -19.92
N PRO A 100 -9.72 -16.36 -20.24
CA PRO A 100 -8.48 -16.42 -21.02
C PRO A 100 -8.54 -15.71 -22.38
N GLU A 101 -9.72 -15.66 -23.02
CA GLU A 101 -9.93 -14.98 -24.30
C GLU A 101 -9.86 -13.46 -24.14
N VAL A 102 -10.54 -12.91 -23.12
CA VAL A 102 -10.47 -11.47 -22.79
C VAL A 102 -9.04 -11.11 -22.43
N TRP A 103 -8.37 -11.92 -21.60
CA TRP A 103 -6.95 -11.74 -21.28
C TRP A 103 -6.07 -11.70 -22.52
N SER A 104 -6.24 -12.65 -23.44
CA SER A 104 -5.46 -12.70 -24.68
C SER A 104 -5.65 -11.44 -25.53
N HIS A 105 -6.87 -10.91 -25.58
CA HIS A 105 -7.15 -9.64 -26.23
C HIS A 105 -6.42 -8.48 -25.54
N LEU A 106 -6.56 -8.33 -24.22
CA LEU A 106 -5.88 -7.26 -23.45
C LEU A 106 -4.36 -7.34 -23.60
N LYS A 107 -3.79 -8.55 -23.54
CA LYS A 107 -2.36 -8.79 -23.74
C LYS A 107 -1.92 -8.33 -25.14
N SER A 108 -2.70 -8.62 -26.18
CA SER A 108 -2.41 -8.18 -27.54
C SER A 108 -2.40 -6.65 -27.71
N LEU A 109 -3.26 -5.92 -26.98
CA LEU A 109 -3.27 -4.45 -26.99
C LEU A 109 -1.97 -3.89 -26.42
N VAL A 110 -1.58 -4.37 -25.24
CA VAL A 110 -0.36 -3.92 -24.55
C VAL A 110 0.89 -4.30 -25.33
N THR A 111 1.00 -5.54 -25.83
CA THR A 111 2.19 -5.96 -26.58
C THR A 111 2.29 -5.25 -27.92
N LYS A 112 1.18 -4.99 -28.60
CA LYS A 112 1.16 -4.14 -29.80
C LYS A 112 1.61 -2.71 -29.49
N GLN A 113 1.15 -2.15 -28.36
CA GLN A 113 1.53 -0.83 -27.91
C GLN A 113 3.04 -0.71 -27.64
N LEU A 114 3.66 -1.73 -27.05
CA LEU A 114 5.08 -1.75 -26.71
C LEU A 114 5.99 -2.22 -27.85
N SER A 115 5.46 -2.90 -28.86
CA SER A 115 6.22 -3.36 -30.02
C SER A 115 6.69 -2.20 -30.89
N GLY A 116 7.86 -2.34 -31.52
CA GLY A 116 8.37 -1.32 -32.43
C GLY A 116 8.91 -0.05 -31.77
N LYS A 117 9.08 -0.04 -30.43
CA LYS A 117 9.46 1.15 -29.66
C LYS A 117 10.77 0.97 -28.90
N ARG A 118 11.28 2.08 -28.41
CA ARG A 118 12.27 2.13 -27.32
C ARG A 118 11.59 1.79 -26.00
N LEU A 119 12.16 0.87 -25.23
CA LEU A 119 11.59 0.38 -23.98
C LEU A 119 12.59 0.48 -22.84
N PHE A 120 12.08 0.78 -21.66
CA PHE A 120 12.77 0.63 -20.39
C PHE A 120 12.37 -0.70 -19.77
N VAL A 121 13.38 -1.49 -19.36
CA VAL A 121 13.18 -2.77 -18.68
C VAL A 121 13.87 -2.69 -17.32
N VAL A 122 13.11 -2.83 -16.24
CA VAL A 122 13.64 -2.82 -14.87
C VAL A 122 13.44 -4.20 -14.24
N ASP A 123 14.54 -4.89 -13.99
CA ASP A 123 14.55 -6.11 -13.18
C ASP A 123 14.73 -5.71 -11.69
N GLY A 124 13.82 -6.16 -10.82
CA GLY A 124 13.81 -5.87 -9.38
C GLY A 124 13.25 -7.01 -8.54
N PHE A 125 13.34 -6.90 -7.21
CA PHE A 125 12.75 -7.86 -6.28
C PHE A 125 11.59 -7.25 -5.50
N CYS A 126 10.55 -8.07 -5.26
CA CYS A 126 9.48 -7.81 -4.33
C CYS A 126 9.58 -8.80 -3.17
N GLY A 127 9.97 -8.33 -1.99
CA GLY A 127 10.36 -9.17 -0.84
C GLY A 127 11.86 -9.09 -0.55
N ALA A 128 12.22 -8.75 0.70
CA ALA A 128 13.62 -8.65 1.12
C ALA A 128 14.31 -10.02 1.33
N ASN A 129 13.55 -11.09 1.56
CA ASN A 129 14.08 -12.42 1.84
C ASN A 129 14.21 -13.26 0.54
N PRO A 130 15.40 -13.81 0.22
CA PRO A 130 15.64 -14.55 -1.04
C PRO A 130 14.76 -15.78 -1.29
N ASP A 131 14.28 -16.44 -0.24
CA ASP A 131 13.49 -17.68 -0.27
C ASP A 131 12.00 -17.46 -0.62
N THR A 132 11.55 -16.21 -0.55
CA THR A 132 10.15 -15.81 -0.61
C THR A 132 9.90 -14.63 -1.55
N ARG A 133 10.95 -13.90 -1.94
CA ARG A 133 10.87 -12.79 -2.88
C ARG A 133 10.43 -13.25 -4.28
N LEU A 134 9.71 -12.38 -4.96
CA LEU A 134 9.45 -12.49 -6.40
C LEU A 134 10.52 -11.69 -7.16
N ALA A 135 11.15 -12.32 -8.15
CA ALA A 135 11.89 -11.60 -9.19
C ALA A 135 10.91 -11.00 -10.19
N VAL A 136 10.82 -9.67 -10.25
CA VAL A 136 9.85 -8.95 -11.09
C VAL A 136 10.57 -8.24 -12.23
N ARG A 137 10.13 -8.49 -13.47
CA ARG A 137 10.54 -7.72 -14.65
C ARG A 137 9.45 -6.73 -15.03
N ILE A 138 9.77 -5.45 -15.03
CA ILE A 138 8.84 -4.38 -15.43
C ILE A 138 9.26 -3.85 -16.80
N ILE A 139 8.29 -3.68 -17.71
CA ILE A 139 8.49 -3.20 -19.07
C ILE A 139 7.60 -1.99 -19.31
N THR A 140 8.18 -0.87 -19.74
CA THR A 140 7.47 0.38 -20.04
C THR A 140 8.13 1.11 -21.22
N GLU A 141 7.37 1.96 -21.91
CA GLU A 141 7.88 2.90 -22.92
C GLU A 141 8.17 4.31 -22.34
N VAL A 142 7.94 4.54 -21.03
CA VAL A 142 8.03 5.87 -20.39
C VAL A 142 9.10 5.86 -19.29
N ALA A 143 10.03 6.81 -19.33
CA ALA A 143 11.18 6.84 -18.43
C ALA A 143 10.79 6.96 -16.94
N TRP A 144 9.88 7.89 -16.61
CA TRP A 144 9.48 8.10 -15.23
C TRP A 144 8.77 6.86 -14.63
N GLN A 145 8.10 6.05 -15.44
CA GLN A 145 7.48 4.81 -14.96
C GLN A 145 8.56 3.78 -14.57
N ALA A 146 9.68 3.74 -15.30
CA ALA A 146 10.85 2.94 -14.94
C ALA A 146 11.53 3.47 -13.67
N HIS A 147 11.60 4.79 -13.51
CA HIS A 147 12.09 5.43 -12.28
C HIS A 147 11.21 5.07 -11.08
N PHE A 148 9.89 5.17 -11.20
CA PHE A 148 8.96 4.80 -10.14
C PHE A 148 9.25 3.37 -9.62
N VAL A 149 9.36 2.38 -10.51
CA VAL A 149 9.63 1.00 -10.08
C VAL A 149 11.07 0.80 -9.59
N LYS A 150 12.05 1.57 -10.07
CA LYS A 150 13.41 1.59 -9.53
C LYS A 150 13.44 2.10 -8.07
N ASN A 151 12.57 3.06 -7.75
CA ASN A 151 12.38 3.54 -6.38
C ASN A 151 11.69 2.47 -5.53
N MET A 152 10.55 1.96 -5.99
CA MET A 152 9.65 1.15 -5.16
C MET A 152 10.10 -0.30 -4.96
N PHE A 153 10.73 -0.95 -5.94
CA PHE A 153 11.19 -2.33 -5.80
C PHE A 153 12.63 -2.40 -5.29
N ILE A 154 12.98 -3.54 -4.68
CA ILE A 154 14.35 -3.78 -4.21
C ILE A 154 15.26 -3.91 -5.42
N ARG A 155 16.29 -3.07 -5.46
CA ARG A 155 17.25 -2.99 -6.57
C ARG A 155 18.26 -4.15 -6.44
N PRO A 156 18.34 -5.06 -7.43
CA PRO A 156 19.33 -6.14 -7.43
C PRO A 156 20.74 -5.57 -7.58
N SER A 157 21.73 -6.29 -7.05
CA SER A 157 23.13 -6.07 -7.38
C SER A 157 23.45 -6.49 -8.82
N ASP A 158 24.57 -5.99 -9.37
CA ASP A 158 25.04 -6.39 -10.71
C ASP A 158 25.25 -7.91 -10.83
N GLU A 159 25.63 -8.59 -9.75
CA GLU A 159 25.79 -10.04 -9.73
C GLU A 159 24.45 -10.76 -9.81
N GLU A 160 23.45 -10.31 -9.03
CA GLU A 160 22.09 -10.86 -9.10
C GLU A 160 21.45 -10.64 -10.49
N LEU A 161 21.78 -9.53 -11.17
CA LEU A 161 21.28 -9.23 -12.52
C LEU A 161 21.79 -10.20 -13.60
N LYS A 162 22.97 -10.80 -13.42
CA LYS A 162 23.55 -11.77 -14.37
C LYS A 162 22.73 -13.06 -14.44
N THR A 163 22.21 -13.50 -13.30
CA THR A 163 21.41 -14.73 -13.17
C THR A 163 19.91 -14.46 -12.98
N PHE A 164 19.47 -13.21 -13.18
CA PHE A 164 18.09 -12.80 -12.94
C PHE A 164 17.12 -13.54 -13.85
N LYS A 165 16.18 -14.24 -13.24
CA LYS A 165 15.08 -14.92 -13.92
C LYS A 165 13.76 -14.39 -13.35
N PRO A 166 12.92 -13.71 -14.15
CA PRO A 166 11.67 -13.17 -13.64
C PRO A 166 10.69 -14.29 -13.27
N ASP A 167 10.16 -14.21 -12.06
CA ASP A 167 9.00 -14.97 -11.60
C ASP A 167 7.70 -14.32 -12.09
N PHE A 168 7.68 -13.00 -12.21
CA PHE A 168 6.52 -12.25 -12.67
C PHE A 168 6.93 -11.11 -13.61
N VAL A 169 6.06 -10.78 -14.57
CA VAL A 169 6.29 -9.69 -15.53
C VAL A 169 5.18 -8.65 -15.43
N VAL A 170 5.53 -7.38 -15.36
CA VAL A 170 4.60 -6.25 -15.42
C VAL A 170 4.80 -5.51 -16.73
N MET A 171 3.77 -5.47 -17.57
CA MET A 171 3.80 -4.70 -18.82
C MET A 171 2.91 -3.47 -18.68
N ASN A 172 3.54 -2.29 -18.67
CA ASN A 172 2.86 -1.02 -18.57
C ASN A 172 2.63 -0.42 -19.96
N GLY A 173 1.41 -0.60 -20.48
CA GLY A 173 0.93 0.00 -21.72
C GLY A 173 -0.07 1.12 -21.46
N ALA A 174 0.18 2.01 -20.49
CA ALA A 174 -0.71 3.11 -20.11
C ALA A 174 -1.25 3.94 -21.29
N LYS A 175 -0.52 4.01 -22.41
CA LYS A 175 -0.93 4.71 -23.63
C LYS A 175 -1.97 3.98 -24.50
N CYS A 176 -2.23 2.69 -24.26
CA CYS A 176 -3.29 1.96 -24.96
C CYS A 176 -4.54 1.84 -24.08
N THR A 177 -5.70 1.76 -24.71
CA THR A 177 -6.98 1.46 -24.09
C THR A 177 -7.65 0.30 -24.80
N ASN A 178 -8.68 -0.30 -24.19
CA ASN A 178 -9.49 -1.35 -24.78
C ASN A 178 -10.77 -0.76 -25.37
N PRO A 179 -10.90 -0.65 -26.71
CA PRO A 179 -12.12 -0.11 -27.32
C PRO A 179 -13.33 -1.05 -27.19
N ASN A 180 -13.11 -2.35 -26.98
CA ASN A 180 -14.15 -3.38 -26.96
C ASN A 180 -14.62 -3.71 -25.52
N TRP A 181 -14.39 -2.80 -24.57
CA TRP A 181 -14.62 -3.05 -23.15
C TRP A 181 -16.09 -3.34 -22.84
N LYS A 182 -17.02 -2.71 -23.55
CA LYS A 182 -18.47 -2.91 -23.36
C LYS A 182 -18.89 -4.31 -23.79
N GLU A 183 -18.44 -4.73 -24.97
CA GLU A 183 -18.73 -6.05 -25.55
C GLU A 183 -18.13 -7.18 -24.70
N GLN A 184 -17.01 -6.91 -24.03
CA GLN A 184 -16.33 -7.84 -23.14
C GLN A 184 -16.84 -7.81 -21.69
N GLY A 185 -17.82 -6.95 -21.36
CA GLY A 185 -18.38 -6.83 -20.01
C GLY A 185 -17.41 -6.25 -18.97
N LEU A 186 -16.41 -5.47 -19.42
CA LEU A 186 -15.50 -4.75 -18.53
C LEU A 186 -16.14 -3.42 -18.05
N ASN A 187 -15.51 -2.78 -17.08
CA ASN A 187 -16.02 -1.57 -16.44
C ASN A 187 -15.74 -0.30 -17.26
N SER A 188 -14.56 -0.23 -17.89
CA SER A 188 -14.16 0.89 -18.74
C SER A 188 -13.13 0.44 -19.78
N GLU A 189 -12.69 1.37 -20.63
CA GLU A 189 -11.60 1.15 -21.58
C GLU A 189 -10.24 0.89 -20.91
N ASN A 190 -10.13 1.15 -19.60
CA ASN A 190 -8.92 0.96 -18.81
C ASN A 190 -8.91 -0.43 -18.18
N PHE A 191 -7.72 -0.96 -17.90
CA PHE A 191 -7.61 -2.27 -17.26
C PHE A 191 -6.31 -2.40 -16.47
N VAL A 192 -6.42 -3.07 -15.32
CA VAL A 192 -5.31 -3.62 -14.54
C VAL A 192 -5.57 -5.11 -14.38
N ALA A 193 -4.99 -5.93 -15.26
CA ALA A 193 -5.32 -7.35 -15.38
C ALA A 193 -4.17 -8.25 -14.93
N PHE A 194 -4.48 -9.35 -14.25
CA PHE A 194 -3.52 -10.33 -13.73
C PHE A 194 -3.80 -11.72 -14.27
N ASN A 195 -2.76 -12.43 -14.71
CA ASN A 195 -2.81 -13.85 -15.04
C ASN A 195 -1.74 -14.60 -14.25
N LEU A 196 -2.15 -15.47 -13.33
CA LEU A 196 -1.23 -16.20 -12.46
C LEU A 196 -0.65 -17.45 -13.13
N THR A 197 -1.27 -17.97 -14.19
CA THR A 197 -0.71 -19.05 -15.01
C THR A 197 0.44 -18.55 -15.87
N GLU A 198 0.26 -17.41 -16.54
CA GLU A 198 1.33 -16.76 -17.31
C GLU A 198 2.31 -15.97 -16.42
N LYS A 199 1.91 -15.65 -15.18
CA LYS A 199 2.62 -14.78 -14.23
C LYS A 199 2.90 -13.39 -14.80
N ILE A 200 1.84 -12.76 -15.33
CA ILE A 200 1.89 -11.44 -15.96
C ILE A 200 0.83 -10.50 -15.37
N GLN A 201 1.22 -9.25 -15.17
CA GLN A 201 0.32 -8.11 -14.96
C GLN A 201 0.33 -7.21 -16.21
N LEU A 202 -0.86 -6.75 -16.61
CA LEU A 202 -1.07 -5.77 -17.67
C LEU A 202 -1.66 -4.49 -17.09
N ILE A 203 -1.15 -3.34 -17.53
CA ILE A 203 -1.72 -2.03 -17.22
C ILE A 203 -2.03 -1.31 -18.54
N GLY A 204 -3.26 -0.87 -18.72
CA GLY A 204 -3.74 -0.10 -19.88
C GLY A 204 -4.59 1.09 -19.46
N GLY A 205 -4.39 2.23 -20.14
CA GLY A 205 -5.09 3.49 -19.96
C GLY A 205 -4.63 4.31 -18.74
N THR A 206 -4.56 3.68 -17.57
CA THR A 206 -4.17 4.37 -16.34
C THR A 206 -2.67 4.68 -16.28
N TRP A 207 -2.34 5.92 -15.92
CA TRP A 207 -0.97 6.39 -15.70
C TRP A 207 -0.58 6.37 -14.21
N TYR A 208 -1.46 6.03 -13.28
CA TYR A 208 -1.14 6.09 -11.86
C TYR A 208 0.00 5.11 -11.49
N GLY A 209 1.11 5.62 -10.95
CA GLY A 209 2.30 4.80 -10.64
C GLY A 209 1.99 3.66 -9.66
N GLY A 210 1.08 3.92 -8.71
CA GLY A 210 0.70 2.95 -7.68
C GLY A 210 0.12 1.63 -8.20
N GLU A 211 -0.36 1.54 -9.44
CA GLU A 211 -0.82 0.27 -10.04
C GLU A 211 0.33 -0.72 -10.28
N MET A 212 1.54 -0.23 -10.55
CA MET A 212 2.74 -1.07 -10.71
C MET A 212 3.18 -1.69 -9.37
N LYS A 213 3.06 -0.92 -8.28
CA LYS A 213 3.37 -1.37 -6.90
C LYS A 213 2.30 -2.33 -6.37
N LYS A 214 1.05 -1.87 -6.33
CA LYS A 214 -0.05 -2.60 -5.67
C LYS A 214 -0.48 -3.87 -6.40
N GLY A 215 -0.17 -3.99 -7.68
CA GLY A 215 -0.32 -5.24 -8.40
C GLY A 215 0.57 -6.35 -7.83
N MET A 216 1.86 -6.06 -7.62
CA MET A 216 2.79 -7.03 -7.03
C MET A 216 2.49 -7.29 -5.57
N PHE A 217 2.05 -6.28 -4.81
CA PHE A 217 1.53 -6.50 -3.46
C PHE A 217 0.37 -7.50 -3.42
N SER A 218 -0.56 -7.40 -4.38
CA SER A 218 -1.66 -8.38 -4.51
C SER A 218 -1.14 -9.79 -4.78
N MET A 219 -0.06 -9.94 -5.55
CA MET A 219 0.58 -11.24 -5.79
C MET A 219 1.27 -11.77 -4.53
N MET A 220 1.95 -10.92 -3.76
CA MET A 220 2.51 -11.30 -2.45
C MET A 220 1.40 -11.74 -1.48
N ASN A 221 0.28 -11.01 -1.46
CA ASN A 221 -0.92 -11.37 -0.70
C ASN A 221 -1.55 -12.69 -1.14
N TYR A 222 -1.28 -13.19 -2.35
CA TYR A 222 -1.70 -14.51 -2.80
C TYR A 222 -0.70 -15.59 -2.38
N PHE A 223 0.58 -15.42 -2.68
CA PHE A 223 1.58 -16.48 -2.49
C PHE A 223 2.00 -16.70 -1.04
N LEU A 224 2.20 -15.63 -0.26
CA LEU A 224 2.78 -15.74 1.08
C LEU A 224 1.84 -16.44 2.08
N PRO A 225 0.55 -16.08 2.19
CA PRO A 225 -0.31 -16.74 3.17
C PRO A 225 -0.54 -18.23 2.85
N LEU A 226 -0.49 -18.63 1.57
CA LEU A 226 -0.52 -20.04 1.17
C LEU A 226 0.70 -20.83 1.65
N ARG A 227 1.81 -20.15 1.94
CA ARG A 227 3.03 -20.70 2.52
C ARG A 227 3.14 -20.50 4.04
N GLY A 228 2.08 -20.00 4.70
CA GLY A 228 2.08 -19.76 6.14
C GLY A 228 2.85 -18.50 6.58
N ILE A 229 3.03 -17.53 5.67
CA ILE A 229 3.69 -16.26 5.93
C ILE A 229 2.62 -15.16 5.91
N ALA A 230 2.57 -14.30 6.93
CA ALA A 230 1.63 -13.18 6.92
C ALA A 230 2.08 -12.17 5.85
N SER A 231 1.13 -11.66 5.06
CA SER A 231 1.35 -10.57 4.11
C SER A 231 0.48 -9.40 4.53
N MET A 232 1.10 -8.24 4.79
CA MET A 232 0.55 -7.20 5.64
C MET A 232 0.61 -5.85 4.95
N HIS A 233 -0.51 -5.12 5.00
CA HIS A 233 -0.57 -3.72 4.58
C HIS A 233 -0.33 -2.83 5.80
N CYS A 234 0.94 -2.70 6.17
CA CYS A 234 1.38 -1.99 7.35
C CYS A 234 2.67 -1.21 7.07
N SER A 235 2.97 -0.22 7.88
CA SER A 235 4.35 0.25 8.04
C SER A 235 5.02 -0.52 9.18
N ALA A 236 6.35 -0.52 9.24
CA ALA A 236 7.09 -1.16 10.32
C ALA A 236 8.37 -0.41 10.66
N ASN A 237 8.71 -0.38 11.96
CA ASN A 237 9.98 0.16 12.46
C ASN A 237 10.49 -0.65 13.66
N VAL A 238 11.75 -0.43 14.02
CA VAL A 238 12.43 -1.12 15.11
C VAL A 238 13.10 -0.13 16.05
N GLY A 239 12.98 -0.36 17.35
CA GLY A 239 13.65 0.42 18.39
C GLY A 239 15.12 0.00 18.57
N GLN A 240 15.84 0.72 19.42
CA GLN A 240 17.25 0.44 19.68
C GLN A 240 17.49 -0.92 20.33
N ASP A 241 16.50 -1.41 21.09
CA ASP A 241 16.55 -2.71 21.76
C ASP A 241 16.07 -3.87 20.86
N GLY A 242 15.80 -3.59 19.58
CA GLY A 242 15.33 -4.60 18.61
C GLY A 242 13.83 -4.88 18.67
N ASP A 243 13.07 -4.14 19.48
CA ASP A 243 11.62 -4.25 19.57
C ASP A 243 10.98 -3.77 18.27
N VAL A 244 10.20 -4.63 17.61
CA VAL A 244 9.57 -4.30 16.31
C VAL A 244 8.12 -3.91 16.52
N ALA A 245 7.69 -2.85 15.82
CA ALA A 245 6.30 -2.42 15.79
C ALA A 245 5.79 -2.38 14.35
N ILE A 246 4.53 -2.82 14.16
CA ILE A 246 3.83 -2.77 12.88
C ILE A 246 2.55 -1.94 13.00
N PHE A 247 2.29 -1.10 12.01
CA PHE A 247 1.16 -0.17 11.99
C PHE A 247 0.30 -0.43 10.76
N PHE A 248 -0.83 -1.11 10.92
CA PHE A 248 -1.82 -1.31 9.87
C PHE A 248 -2.68 -0.06 9.68
N GLY A 249 -3.15 0.15 8.46
CA GLY A 249 -4.04 1.27 8.16
C GLY A 249 -4.20 1.52 6.67
N LEU A 250 -5.27 2.23 6.28
CA LEU A 250 -5.43 2.67 4.89
C LEU A 250 -4.49 3.85 4.57
N SER A 251 -4.43 4.20 3.28
CA SER A 251 -3.68 5.38 2.84
C SER A 251 -4.22 6.64 3.52
N GLY A 252 -3.32 7.42 4.13
CA GLY A 252 -3.62 8.68 4.82
C GLY A 252 -4.05 8.54 6.30
N THR A 253 -4.14 7.33 6.84
CA THR A 253 -4.46 7.11 8.27
C THR A 253 -3.24 7.21 9.19
N GLY A 254 -2.10 7.67 8.68
CA GLY A 254 -0.90 7.95 9.49
C GLY A 254 0.20 6.87 9.48
N LYS A 255 0.10 5.78 8.71
CA LYS A 255 1.16 4.74 8.64
C LYS A 255 2.56 5.33 8.42
N THR A 256 2.74 6.06 7.31
CA THR A 256 4.04 6.64 6.93
C THR A 256 4.52 7.67 7.97
N THR A 257 3.64 8.57 8.42
CA THR A 257 3.96 9.60 9.42
C THR A 257 4.37 9.02 10.77
N LEU A 258 3.71 7.95 11.23
CA LEU A 258 3.96 7.35 12.54
C LEU A 258 5.11 6.33 12.53
N SER A 259 5.43 5.73 11.37
CA SER A 259 6.60 4.86 11.23
C SER A 259 7.91 5.62 11.07
N THR A 260 7.86 6.83 10.52
CA THR A 260 8.98 7.79 10.47
C THR A 260 9.13 8.50 11.81
N ASP A 261 9.53 7.74 12.83
CA ASP A 261 9.89 8.26 14.15
C ASP A 261 11.41 8.39 14.24
N PRO A 262 11.97 9.58 14.55
CA PRO A 262 13.41 9.76 14.69
C PRO A 262 14.05 8.85 15.76
N LYS A 263 13.27 8.31 16.71
CA LYS A 263 13.74 7.39 17.75
C LYS A 263 13.87 5.93 17.27
N ARG A 264 13.38 5.62 16.06
CA ARG A 264 13.25 4.23 15.57
C ARG A 264 13.70 4.10 14.13
N GLN A 265 14.33 2.97 13.81
CA GLN A 265 14.77 2.68 12.46
C GLN A 265 13.60 2.18 11.61
N LEU A 266 13.34 2.85 10.49
CA LEU A 266 12.30 2.45 9.54
C LEU A 266 12.70 1.13 8.85
N ILE A 267 11.79 0.15 8.86
CA ILE A 267 11.91 -1.10 8.07
C ILE A 267 11.25 -0.88 6.70
N GLY A 268 10.05 -0.29 6.67
CA GLY A 268 9.32 0.09 5.46
C GLY A 268 7.99 0.78 5.79
N ASP A 269 7.35 1.43 4.80
CA ASP A 269 6.20 2.30 5.04
C ASP A 269 4.83 1.70 4.72
N ASP A 270 4.74 0.57 4.01
CA ASP A 270 3.44 0.15 3.46
C ASP A 270 3.22 -1.37 3.28
N GLU A 271 4.23 -2.16 2.93
CA GLU A 271 4.05 -3.58 2.57
C GLU A 271 5.10 -4.50 3.21
N HIS A 272 4.66 -5.42 4.08
CA HIS A 272 5.56 -6.31 4.82
C HIS A 272 5.10 -7.76 4.86
N GLY A 273 6.06 -8.66 4.98
CA GLY A 273 5.87 -10.05 5.32
C GLY A 273 6.22 -10.31 6.78
N TRP A 274 5.64 -11.36 7.35
CA TRP A 274 6.06 -11.90 8.65
C TRP A 274 6.21 -13.42 8.57
N ASP A 275 7.46 -13.87 8.51
CA ASP A 275 7.84 -15.28 8.42
C ASP A 275 8.39 -15.80 9.77
N ASP A 276 9.14 -16.90 9.73
CA ASP A 276 9.72 -17.55 10.89
C ASP A 276 10.91 -16.77 11.47
N ASP A 277 11.55 -15.86 10.70
CA ASP A 277 12.68 -15.04 11.14
C ASP A 277 12.21 -13.67 11.68
N GLY A 278 11.13 -13.13 11.14
CA GLY A 278 10.60 -11.83 11.59
C GLY A 278 9.86 -11.05 10.51
N VAL A 279 9.83 -9.73 10.70
CA VAL A 279 9.16 -8.79 9.78
C VAL A 279 10.13 -8.32 8.71
N PHE A 280 9.73 -8.39 7.44
CA PHE A 280 10.55 -7.94 6.31
C PHE A 280 9.75 -7.11 5.31
N ASN A 281 10.39 -6.08 4.75
CA ASN A 281 9.79 -5.20 3.75
C ASN A 281 9.68 -5.93 2.40
N PHE A 282 8.63 -5.63 1.63
CA PHE A 282 8.56 -6.05 0.22
C PHE A 282 9.28 -5.09 -0.72
N GLU A 283 9.53 -3.87 -0.26
CA GLU A 283 9.85 -2.74 -1.10
C GLU A 283 11.30 -2.26 -0.92
N GLY A 284 11.79 -1.49 -1.90
CA GLY A 284 13.07 -0.80 -1.88
C GLY A 284 12.98 0.71 -1.73
N GLY A 285 11.77 1.22 -1.48
CA GLY A 285 11.41 2.64 -1.43
C GLY A 285 10.13 2.90 -0.65
N CYS A 286 9.74 4.17 -0.57
CA CYS A 286 8.50 4.62 0.05
C CYS A 286 7.66 5.41 -0.93
N TYR A 287 6.33 5.38 -0.78
CA TYR A 287 5.40 6.09 -1.65
C TYR A 287 4.48 7.02 -0.84
N ALA A 288 5.08 8.07 -0.29
CA ALA A 288 4.44 8.97 0.66
C ALA A 288 3.40 9.89 0.00
N LYS A 289 2.36 10.26 0.77
CA LYS A 289 1.45 11.37 0.43
C LYS A 289 2.14 12.69 0.74
N THR A 290 1.90 13.72 -0.09
CA THR A 290 2.55 15.03 0.04
C THR A 290 1.58 16.18 0.25
N ILE A 291 0.26 15.94 0.27
CA ILE A 291 -0.74 16.97 0.53
C ILE A 291 -0.52 17.55 1.94
N LYS A 292 -0.35 18.86 2.05
CA LYS A 292 -0.02 19.61 3.28
C LYS A 292 1.28 19.17 3.95
N LEU A 293 2.23 18.63 3.17
CA LEU A 293 3.55 18.29 3.66
C LEU A 293 4.28 19.57 4.07
N SER A 294 4.85 19.57 5.28
CA SER A 294 5.71 20.64 5.78
C SER A 294 6.97 20.05 6.39
N LYS A 295 8.08 20.79 6.28
CA LYS A 295 9.37 20.36 6.82
C LYS A 295 9.35 20.27 8.35
N GLU A 296 8.52 21.09 8.99
CA GLU A 296 8.38 21.16 10.43
C GLU A 296 7.65 19.94 11.00
N ALA A 297 6.59 19.47 10.31
CA ALA A 297 5.79 18.35 10.78
C ALA A 297 6.38 16.98 10.40
N GLU A 298 6.98 16.87 9.21
CA GLU A 298 7.48 15.62 8.64
C GLU A 298 8.87 15.81 8.00
N PRO A 299 9.91 16.17 8.78
CA PRO A 299 11.23 16.53 8.26
C PRO A 299 11.90 15.43 7.43
N ASP A 300 11.83 14.18 7.86
CA ASP A 300 12.41 13.04 7.15
C ASP A 300 11.81 12.85 5.75
N ILE A 301 10.49 12.93 5.64
CA ILE A 301 9.78 12.80 4.35
C ILE A 301 10.10 14.00 3.47
N TYR A 302 10.09 15.22 4.01
CA TYR A 302 10.43 16.43 3.26
C TYR A 302 11.87 16.37 2.73
N ASN A 303 12.84 16.00 3.57
CA ASN A 303 14.25 15.90 3.18
C ASN A 303 14.54 14.73 2.23
N ALA A 304 13.67 13.73 2.18
CA ALA A 304 13.71 12.67 1.18
C ALA A 304 13.36 13.16 -0.23
N ILE A 305 12.70 14.31 -0.36
CA ILE A 305 12.37 14.94 -1.64
C ILE A 305 13.59 15.71 -2.14
N ARG A 306 14.37 15.04 -2.99
CA ARG A 306 15.55 15.58 -3.66
C ARG A 306 15.76 14.84 -4.99
N ARG A 307 16.86 15.11 -5.71
CA ARG A 307 17.22 14.32 -6.91
C ARG A 307 17.10 12.81 -6.63
N ASP A 308 16.55 12.07 -7.58
CA ASP A 308 16.18 10.63 -7.50
C ASP A 308 14.86 10.34 -6.76
N ALA A 309 14.21 11.36 -6.19
CA ALA A 309 12.79 11.28 -5.85
C ALA A 309 11.95 11.67 -7.08
N LEU A 310 10.75 11.08 -7.16
CA LEU A 310 9.78 11.35 -8.21
C LEU A 310 8.46 11.78 -7.57
N LEU A 311 8.14 13.07 -7.71
CA LEU A 311 6.88 13.67 -7.31
C LEU A 311 5.79 13.33 -8.33
N GLU A 312 4.57 13.12 -7.85
CA GLU A 312 3.40 12.80 -8.66
C GLU A 312 2.26 13.78 -8.33
N ASN A 313 1.83 14.52 -9.35
CA ASN A 313 0.68 15.42 -9.33
C ASN A 313 0.76 16.64 -8.41
N VAL A 314 1.92 16.98 -7.84
CA VAL A 314 2.05 18.24 -7.07
C VAL A 314 1.92 19.45 -7.99
N THR A 315 1.50 20.57 -7.41
CA THR A 315 1.50 21.86 -8.10
C THR A 315 2.89 22.46 -8.04
N VAL A 316 3.40 22.82 -9.21
CA VAL A 316 4.74 23.39 -9.40
C VAL A 316 4.57 24.68 -10.18
N ALA A 317 5.06 25.78 -9.62
CA ALA A 317 5.05 27.09 -10.26
C ALA A 317 6.08 27.15 -11.41
N ALA A 318 6.02 28.21 -12.22
CA ALA A 318 6.91 28.38 -13.37
C ALA A 318 8.40 28.51 -12.98
N ASP A 319 8.68 28.96 -11.75
CA ASP A 319 10.04 29.05 -11.18
C ASP A 319 10.52 27.75 -10.52
N GLY A 320 9.70 26.69 -10.52
CA GLY A 320 10.01 25.39 -9.91
C GLY A 320 9.56 25.22 -8.46
N THR A 321 9.00 26.26 -7.83
CA THR A 321 8.50 26.22 -6.45
C THR A 321 7.35 25.23 -6.31
N ILE A 322 7.35 24.43 -5.25
CA ILE A 322 6.30 23.43 -5.00
C ILE A 322 5.25 24.00 -4.05
N ASP A 323 3.97 23.85 -4.40
CA ASP A 323 2.86 24.07 -3.47
C ASP A 323 2.32 22.70 -3.01
N PHE A 324 2.68 22.31 -1.78
CA PHE A 324 2.19 21.09 -1.15
C PHE A 324 0.77 21.22 -0.58
N ASP A 325 0.27 22.44 -0.37
CA ASP A 325 -1.08 22.69 0.15
C ASP A 325 -2.14 22.64 -0.95
N ASP A 326 -1.75 22.83 -2.22
CA ASP A 326 -2.65 22.77 -3.37
C ASP A 326 -3.11 21.34 -3.70
N GLY A 327 -4.35 21.03 -3.30
CA GLY A 327 -5.08 19.82 -3.65
C GLY A 327 -6.00 19.93 -4.86
N SER A 328 -5.97 21.03 -5.63
CA SER A 328 -6.92 21.30 -6.72
C SER A 328 -6.93 20.24 -7.82
N LYS A 329 -5.77 19.63 -8.10
CA LYS A 329 -5.67 18.44 -8.97
C LYS A 329 -6.15 17.18 -8.25
N THR A 330 -5.67 16.97 -7.03
CA THR A 330 -5.98 15.81 -6.19
C THR A 330 -5.45 16.01 -4.76
N GLU A 331 -6.15 15.49 -3.75
CA GLU A 331 -5.60 15.34 -2.39
C GLU A 331 -4.68 14.10 -2.24
N ASN A 332 -4.48 13.34 -3.31
CA ASN A 332 -3.56 12.21 -3.36
C ASN A 332 -2.29 12.56 -4.17
N THR A 333 -1.75 13.76 -3.95
CA THR A 333 -0.39 14.08 -4.36
C THR A 333 0.60 13.16 -3.64
N ARG A 334 1.66 12.77 -4.35
CA ARG A 334 2.58 11.73 -3.89
C ARG A 334 4.03 12.06 -4.19
N VAL A 335 4.91 11.35 -3.52
CA VAL A 335 6.32 11.23 -3.90
C VAL A 335 6.77 9.79 -3.71
N SER A 336 7.51 9.26 -4.69
CA SER A 336 8.28 8.03 -4.53
C SER A 336 9.75 8.36 -4.37
N TYR A 337 10.43 7.67 -3.47
CA TYR A 337 11.88 7.77 -3.29
C TYR A 337 12.44 6.43 -2.84
N PRO A 338 13.70 6.10 -3.17
CA PRO A 338 14.32 4.90 -2.67
C PRO A 338 14.52 5.03 -1.16
N ILE A 339 14.42 3.92 -0.42
CA ILE A 339 14.28 3.95 1.05
C ILE A 339 15.49 4.60 1.73
N TYR A 340 16.67 4.54 1.09
CA TYR A 340 17.89 5.19 1.56
C TYR A 340 17.84 6.71 1.53
N HIS A 341 16.76 7.32 1.00
CA HIS A 341 16.53 8.75 1.14
C HIS A 341 16.23 9.17 2.58
N ILE A 342 15.69 8.24 3.37
CA ILE A 342 15.54 8.37 4.82
C ILE A 342 16.84 7.90 5.48
N GLU A 343 17.37 8.68 6.41
CA GLU A 343 18.64 8.38 7.07
C GLU A 343 18.51 7.22 8.07
N ASN A 344 17.49 7.29 8.93
CA ASN A 344 17.27 6.35 10.03
C ASN A 344 16.45 5.13 9.59
N ILE A 345 17.07 4.24 8.82
CA ILE A 345 16.45 3.00 8.33
C ILE A 345 17.28 1.77 8.72
N VAL A 346 16.64 0.61 8.73
CA VAL A 346 17.32 -0.68 8.87
C VAL A 346 18.11 -1.00 7.59
N LYS A 347 19.38 -1.37 7.75
CA LYS A 347 20.34 -1.70 6.68
C LYS A 347 21.23 -2.88 7.13
N PRO A 348 21.82 -3.67 6.20
CA PRO A 348 21.78 -3.54 4.74
C PRO A 348 20.50 -4.08 4.09
N VAL A 349 19.68 -4.83 4.83
CA VAL A 349 18.42 -5.42 4.35
C VAL A 349 17.28 -4.89 5.22
N SER A 350 16.18 -4.48 4.60
CA SER A 350 14.98 -3.97 5.28
C SER A 350 14.18 -5.09 5.96
N LYS A 351 14.72 -5.65 7.03
CA LYS A 351 14.07 -6.65 7.88
C LYS A 351 14.55 -6.59 9.32
N ALA A 352 13.72 -7.03 10.25
CA ALA A 352 14.04 -7.11 11.67
C ALA A 352 13.40 -8.36 12.30
N GLY A 353 13.47 -8.49 13.62
CA GLY A 353 12.86 -9.60 14.36
C GLY A 353 11.33 -9.60 14.34
N HIS A 354 10.74 -10.41 15.23
CA HIS A 354 9.29 -10.50 15.39
C HIS A 354 8.70 -9.22 15.98
N ALA A 355 7.51 -8.82 15.50
CA ALA A 355 6.80 -7.67 16.07
C ALA A 355 6.32 -7.96 17.50
N ASN A 356 6.59 -7.03 18.42
CA ASN A 356 6.08 -7.05 19.79
C ASN A 356 4.79 -6.23 19.91
N LYS A 357 4.63 -5.21 19.06
CA LYS A 357 3.48 -4.29 19.07
C LYS A 357 2.80 -4.26 17.72
N VAL A 358 1.50 -4.50 17.70
CA VAL A 358 0.65 -4.48 16.50
C VAL A 358 -0.38 -3.37 16.65
N ILE A 359 -0.31 -2.36 15.79
CA ILE A 359 -1.11 -1.14 15.92
C ILE A 359 -2.06 -1.06 14.74
N PHE A 360 -3.36 -0.98 15.01
CA PHE A 360 -4.41 -0.79 14.02
C PHE A 360 -4.82 0.68 14.00
N LEU A 361 -4.42 1.40 12.94
CA LEU A 361 -4.77 2.79 12.74
C LEU A 361 -6.15 2.90 12.08
N THR A 362 -7.07 3.57 12.76
CA THR A 362 -8.40 3.86 12.23
C THR A 362 -8.64 5.37 12.18
N ALA A 363 -8.91 5.91 11.00
CA ALA A 363 -9.47 7.25 10.88
C ALA A 363 -11.00 7.21 11.09
N ASP A 364 -11.47 7.23 12.34
CA ASP A 364 -12.91 7.24 12.65
C ASP A 364 -13.51 8.63 12.41
N ALA A 365 -14.34 8.76 11.38
CA ALA A 365 -15.05 10.00 11.06
C ALA A 365 -16.31 10.23 11.92
N PHE A 366 -16.79 9.22 12.66
CA PHE A 366 -17.94 9.39 13.56
C PHE A 366 -17.54 10.04 14.89
N GLY A 367 -16.27 9.95 15.28
CA GLY A 367 -15.78 10.43 16.56
C GLY A 367 -16.30 9.61 17.73
N VAL A 368 -16.34 8.29 17.58
CA VAL A 368 -16.87 7.32 18.57
C VAL A 368 -15.73 6.56 19.24
N LEU A 369 -14.74 6.12 18.46
CA LEU A 369 -13.65 5.29 18.95
C LEU A 369 -12.67 6.11 19.82
N PRO A 370 -12.13 5.51 20.90
CA PRO A 370 -11.17 6.19 21.77
C PRO A 370 -9.87 6.47 21.00
N PRO A 371 -9.06 7.46 21.42
CA PRO A 371 -7.74 7.69 20.82
C PRO A 371 -6.86 6.44 20.82
N VAL A 372 -6.96 5.62 21.86
CA VAL A 372 -6.28 4.32 21.96
C VAL A 372 -7.08 3.33 22.79
N ALA A 373 -7.08 2.07 22.37
CA ALA A 373 -7.55 0.94 23.16
C ALA A 373 -6.59 -0.24 23.06
N LYS A 374 -6.36 -0.93 24.17
CA LYS A 374 -5.70 -2.25 24.18
C LYS A 374 -6.74 -3.30 23.77
N LEU A 375 -6.35 -4.20 22.88
CA LEU A 375 -7.26 -5.23 22.35
C LEU A 375 -6.97 -6.58 23.00
N THR A 376 -8.02 -7.32 23.30
CA THR A 376 -7.90 -8.77 23.55
C THR A 376 -7.52 -9.52 22.26
N LYS A 377 -7.15 -10.80 22.37
CA LYS A 377 -6.82 -11.63 21.20
C LYS A 377 -8.00 -11.75 20.23
N GLU A 378 -9.20 -11.93 20.75
CA GLU A 378 -10.43 -12.04 19.97
C GLU A 378 -10.80 -10.68 19.35
N GLN A 379 -10.68 -9.58 20.10
CA GLN A 379 -10.88 -8.23 19.56
C GLN A 379 -9.87 -7.90 18.46
N THR A 380 -8.62 -8.35 18.60
CA THR A 380 -7.58 -8.20 17.57
C THR A 380 -8.05 -8.81 16.25
N LYS A 381 -8.54 -10.06 16.27
CA LYS A 381 -9.11 -10.71 15.09
C LYS A 381 -10.33 -9.97 14.56
N TYR A 382 -11.26 -9.61 15.44
CA TYR A 382 -12.50 -8.93 15.07
C TYR A 382 -12.25 -7.59 14.37
N HIS A 383 -11.41 -6.74 14.95
CA HIS A 383 -11.06 -5.43 14.40
C HIS A 383 -10.17 -5.54 13.16
N PHE A 384 -9.28 -6.53 13.09
CA PHE A 384 -8.49 -6.79 11.89
C PHE A 384 -9.36 -7.21 10.69
N LEU A 385 -10.28 -8.16 10.88
CA LEU A 385 -11.20 -8.60 9.84
C LEU A 385 -12.22 -7.51 9.45
N SER A 386 -12.68 -6.72 10.43
CA SER A 386 -13.54 -5.57 10.17
C SER A 386 -12.82 -4.50 9.36
N GLY A 387 -11.59 -4.15 9.76
CA GLY A 387 -10.77 -3.12 9.12
C GLY A 387 -11.49 -1.78 8.98
N PHE A 388 -12.23 -1.39 10.04
CA PHE A 388 -12.99 -0.15 10.06
C PHE A 388 -12.05 1.06 10.03
N THR A 389 -12.29 1.97 9.11
CA THR A 389 -11.61 3.25 8.99
C THR A 389 -12.36 4.18 8.02
N ALA A 390 -11.72 5.20 7.45
CA ALA A 390 -12.26 6.03 6.40
C ALA A 390 -11.36 5.97 5.14
N LYS A 391 -11.99 5.99 3.97
CA LYS A 391 -11.30 6.34 2.72
C LYS A 391 -11.14 7.86 2.70
N LEU A 392 -9.91 8.33 2.79
CA LEU A 392 -9.57 9.74 2.64
C LEU A 392 -9.60 10.12 1.15
N ALA A 393 -9.82 11.40 0.87
CA ALA A 393 -10.02 11.89 -0.48
C ALA A 393 -8.81 11.63 -1.41
N GLY A 394 -9.13 11.42 -2.69
CA GLY A 394 -8.18 11.12 -3.77
C GLY A 394 -7.54 9.73 -3.74
N THR A 395 -7.71 8.92 -2.67
CA THR A 395 -7.05 7.60 -2.58
C THR A 395 -7.56 6.57 -3.59
N GLU A 396 -8.79 6.74 -4.05
CA GLU A 396 -9.45 6.00 -5.14
C GLU A 396 -10.22 7.01 -6.00
N ARG A 397 -10.30 6.75 -7.31
CA ARG A 397 -11.02 7.63 -8.24
C ARG A 397 -12.49 7.80 -7.79
N GLY A 398 -12.90 9.06 -7.59
CA GLY A 398 -14.26 9.45 -7.20
C GLY A 398 -14.51 9.66 -5.70
N ILE A 399 -13.50 9.52 -4.83
CA ILE A 399 -13.63 9.83 -3.40
C ILE A 399 -13.18 11.27 -3.14
N THR A 400 -14.11 12.13 -2.73
CA THR A 400 -13.88 13.57 -2.49
C THR A 400 -13.98 13.98 -1.02
N GLU A 401 -14.56 13.14 -0.15
CA GLU A 401 -14.70 13.40 1.28
C GLU A 401 -14.39 12.12 2.10
N PRO A 402 -13.96 12.24 3.37
CA PRO A 402 -13.74 11.10 4.25
C PRO A 402 -14.98 10.20 4.30
N THR A 403 -14.87 9.01 3.70
CA THR A 403 -16.00 8.07 3.61
C THR A 403 -15.75 6.88 4.53
N PRO A 404 -16.56 6.67 5.58
CA PRO A 404 -16.43 5.50 6.44
C PRO A 404 -16.46 4.19 5.65
N THR A 405 -15.61 3.25 6.01
CA THR A 405 -15.44 2.00 5.28
C THR A 405 -14.98 0.86 6.17
N PHE A 406 -15.37 -0.35 5.79
CA PHE A 406 -14.87 -1.60 6.37
C PHE A 406 -13.98 -2.29 5.34
N SER A 407 -12.68 -2.00 5.43
CA SER A 407 -11.67 -2.54 4.53
C SER A 407 -10.93 -3.65 5.24
N SER A 408 -11.42 -4.88 5.11
CA SER A 408 -10.86 -6.07 5.77
C SER A 408 -9.33 -6.10 5.72
N CYS A 409 -8.71 -6.49 6.85
CA CYS A 409 -7.26 -6.53 7.03
C CYS A 409 -6.57 -5.17 6.82
N PHE A 410 -7.34 -4.08 6.94
CA PHE A 410 -6.94 -2.72 6.58
C PHE A 410 -6.42 -2.59 5.13
N GLY A 411 -6.86 -3.46 4.22
CA GLY A 411 -6.25 -3.59 2.88
C GLY A 411 -7.10 -4.33 1.85
N ALA A 412 -8.42 -4.33 1.97
CA ALA A 412 -9.34 -5.17 1.17
C ALA A 412 -9.12 -5.11 -0.35
N ALA A 413 -8.74 -3.95 -0.90
CA ALA A 413 -8.48 -3.77 -2.33
C ALA A 413 -7.32 -4.64 -2.88
N PHE A 414 -6.45 -5.10 -1.99
CA PHE A 414 -5.22 -5.83 -2.33
C PHE A 414 -5.27 -7.31 -1.91
N LEU A 415 -6.34 -7.74 -1.23
CA LEU A 415 -6.48 -9.12 -0.79
C LEU A 415 -6.86 -10.01 -1.97
N SER A 416 -6.09 -11.07 -2.20
CA SER A 416 -6.35 -12.08 -3.22
C SER A 416 -6.97 -13.35 -2.64
N LEU A 417 -6.86 -13.57 -1.34
CA LEU A 417 -7.46 -14.69 -0.61
C LEU A 417 -8.60 -14.18 0.30
N HIS A 418 -9.32 -15.10 0.93
CA HIS A 418 -10.37 -14.73 1.88
C HIS A 418 -9.76 -14.04 3.11
N PRO A 419 -10.37 -12.96 3.66
CA PRO A 419 -9.80 -12.20 4.78
C PRO A 419 -9.43 -13.03 6.03
N THR A 420 -10.18 -14.09 6.31
CA THR A 420 -9.90 -15.01 7.43
C THR A 420 -8.53 -15.68 7.31
N LYS A 421 -8.03 -15.92 6.10
CA LYS A 421 -6.70 -16.51 5.89
C LYS A 421 -5.59 -15.56 6.35
N TYR A 422 -5.71 -14.26 6.09
CA TYR A 422 -4.75 -13.26 6.58
C TYR A 422 -4.84 -13.12 8.10
N GLY A 423 -6.06 -13.13 8.67
CA GLY A 423 -6.25 -13.09 10.11
C GLY A 423 -5.64 -14.29 10.85
N GLN A 424 -5.74 -15.49 10.25
CA GLN A 424 -5.11 -16.70 10.78
C GLN A 424 -3.59 -16.59 10.83
N GLU A 425 -2.95 -16.18 9.72
CA GLU A 425 -1.48 -16.05 9.69
C GLU A 425 -0.99 -14.94 10.61
N LEU A 426 -1.66 -13.80 10.66
CA LEU A 426 -1.29 -12.71 11.58
C LEU A 426 -1.34 -13.17 13.04
N VAL A 427 -2.44 -13.79 13.46
CA VAL A 427 -2.58 -14.24 14.86
C VAL A 427 -1.55 -15.30 15.21
N LYS A 428 -1.31 -16.26 14.31
CA LYS A 428 -0.28 -17.29 14.51
C LYS A 428 1.07 -16.65 14.82
N ARG A 429 1.44 -15.59 14.08
CA ARG A 429 2.69 -14.85 14.27
C ARG A 429 2.70 -14.06 15.59
N MET A 430 1.60 -13.37 15.89
CA MET A 430 1.45 -12.62 17.14
C MET A 430 1.51 -13.52 18.38
N GLU A 431 0.83 -14.67 18.36
CA GLU A 431 0.84 -15.62 19.49
C GLU A 431 2.23 -16.22 19.71
N ALA A 432 2.95 -16.57 18.64
CA ALA A 432 4.31 -17.08 18.75
C ALA A 432 5.29 -16.03 19.31
N ALA A 433 5.08 -14.75 19.01
CA ALA A 433 5.92 -13.64 19.47
C ALA A 433 5.50 -13.05 20.82
N GLY A 434 4.31 -13.41 21.34
CA GLY A 434 3.72 -12.74 22.50
C GLY A 434 3.34 -11.28 22.22
N ALA A 435 2.99 -10.95 20.97
CA ALA A 435 2.71 -9.59 20.55
C ALA A 435 1.37 -9.07 21.08
N GLU A 436 1.32 -7.80 21.43
CA GLU A 436 0.11 -7.11 21.89
C GLU A 436 -0.47 -6.21 20.80
N ALA A 437 -1.79 -6.07 20.77
CA ALA A 437 -2.49 -5.29 19.76
C ALA A 437 -3.22 -4.08 20.34
N TYR A 438 -3.22 -2.98 19.59
CA TYR A 438 -3.87 -1.72 19.96
C TYR A 438 -4.67 -1.18 18.79
N LEU A 439 -5.82 -0.59 19.09
CA LEU A 439 -6.60 0.19 18.14
C LEU A 439 -6.36 1.67 18.43
N VAL A 440 -5.85 2.42 17.45
CA VAL A 440 -5.52 3.84 17.59
C VAL A 440 -6.37 4.66 16.63
N ASN A 441 -7.19 5.56 17.17
CA ASN A 441 -8.00 6.48 16.38
C ASN A 441 -7.12 7.67 15.95
N THR A 442 -6.85 7.75 14.64
CA THR A 442 -6.14 8.86 13.98
C THR A 442 -7.10 9.78 13.22
N GLY A 443 -8.40 9.58 13.42
CA GLY A 443 -9.50 10.32 12.83
C GLY A 443 -9.97 11.42 13.78
N TRP A 444 -11.28 11.49 13.99
CA TRP A 444 -11.95 12.59 14.66
C TRP A 444 -12.43 12.18 16.06
N ASN A 445 -12.80 13.19 16.87
CA ASN A 445 -13.46 13.02 18.18
C ASN A 445 -14.78 13.83 18.23
N GLY A 446 -15.41 13.92 19.40
CA GLY A 446 -16.69 14.63 19.60
C GLY A 446 -16.68 16.12 19.26
N THR A 447 -15.50 16.75 19.20
CA THR A 447 -15.37 18.16 18.80
C THR A 447 -15.52 18.37 17.28
N GLY A 448 -15.59 17.29 16.49
CA GLY A 448 -15.56 17.36 15.03
C GLY A 448 -14.19 17.69 14.45
N LYS A 449 -13.14 17.74 15.28
CA LYS A 449 -11.75 17.92 14.85
C LYS A 449 -11.00 16.60 14.83
N ARG A 450 -10.00 16.52 13.95
CA ARG A 450 -9.07 15.40 13.92
C ARG A 450 -8.22 15.40 15.20
N ILE A 451 -7.98 14.23 15.78
CA ILE A 451 -7.07 14.04 16.92
C ILE A 451 -5.68 14.57 16.51
N SER A 452 -5.05 15.33 17.41
CA SER A 452 -3.81 16.01 17.07
C SER A 452 -2.68 15.00 16.82
N ILE A 453 -1.79 15.30 15.87
CA ILE A 453 -0.62 14.45 15.62
C ILE A 453 0.30 14.38 16.84
N LYS A 454 0.32 15.44 17.67
CA LYS A 454 1.08 15.47 18.92
C LYS A 454 0.55 14.43 19.92
N ASP A 455 -0.76 14.43 20.16
CA ASP A 455 -1.39 13.44 21.05
C ASP A 455 -1.23 12.02 20.49
N THR A 456 -1.36 11.87 19.17
CA THR A 456 -1.19 10.56 18.51
C THR A 456 0.24 10.06 18.68
N ARG A 457 1.27 10.90 18.49
CA ARG A 457 2.67 10.51 18.75
C ARG A 457 2.90 10.18 20.22
N GLY A 458 2.30 10.92 21.17
CA GLY A 458 2.36 10.59 22.60
C GLY A 458 1.73 9.22 22.92
N ILE A 459 0.62 8.88 22.28
CA ILE A 459 -0.01 7.54 22.37
C ILE A 459 0.92 6.46 21.82
N ILE A 460 1.51 6.69 20.64
CA ILE A 460 2.45 5.74 20.03
C ILE A 460 3.68 5.55 20.92
N ASP A 461 4.24 6.63 21.47
CA ASP A 461 5.35 6.57 22.42
C ASP A 461 4.98 5.69 23.63
N ALA A 462 3.80 5.90 24.21
CA ALA A 462 3.33 5.12 25.36
C ALA A 462 3.09 3.63 25.06
N ILE A 463 2.70 3.30 23.82
CA ILE A 463 2.58 1.91 23.34
C ILE A 463 3.97 1.27 23.22
N LEU A 464 4.91 2.00 22.62
CA LEU A 464 6.23 1.47 22.28
C LEU A 464 7.16 1.36 23.50
N ASP A 465 7.09 2.31 24.44
CA ASP A 465 7.85 2.25 25.69
C ASP A 465 7.20 1.37 26.78
N GLY A 466 5.99 0.88 26.53
CA GLY A 466 5.24 0.00 27.42
C GLY A 466 4.62 0.69 28.63
N SER A 467 4.64 2.02 28.73
CA SER A 467 3.97 2.76 29.79
C SER A 467 2.45 2.56 29.79
N ILE A 468 1.85 2.33 28.62
CA ILE A 468 0.41 1.97 28.50
C ILE A 468 0.06 0.69 29.27
N GLU A 469 1.00 -0.24 29.45
CA GLU A 469 0.78 -1.51 30.15
C GLU A 469 0.59 -1.35 31.66
N LYS A 470 1.02 -0.22 32.20
CA LYS A 470 0.95 0.10 33.63
C LYS A 470 -0.14 1.13 33.94
N ALA A 471 -0.76 1.70 32.90
CA ALA A 471 -1.76 2.74 33.05
C ALA A 471 -3.06 2.17 33.63
N PRO A 472 -3.74 2.88 34.54
CA PRO A 472 -5.08 2.48 34.98
C PRO A 472 -6.06 2.54 33.81
N THR A 473 -6.84 1.48 33.62
CA THR A 473 -7.77 1.35 32.49
C THR A 473 -9.23 1.35 32.90
N LYS A 474 -10.11 1.63 31.94
CA LYS A 474 -11.55 1.46 32.04
C LYS A 474 -12.09 0.81 30.77
N VAL A 475 -13.25 0.16 30.88
CA VAL A 475 -13.92 -0.44 29.73
C VAL A 475 -14.89 0.58 29.12
N LEU A 476 -14.70 0.89 27.84
CA LEU A 476 -15.64 1.70 27.08
C LEU A 476 -16.88 0.86 26.74
N PRO A 477 -18.10 1.31 27.09
CA PRO A 477 -19.33 0.56 26.83
C PRO A 477 -19.59 0.41 25.32
N VAL A 478 -20.53 -0.46 24.97
CA VAL A 478 -20.89 -0.87 23.60
C VAL A 478 -19.78 -1.68 22.92
N PHE A 479 -18.57 -1.11 22.79
CA PHE A 479 -17.44 -1.76 22.12
C PHE A 479 -16.61 -2.68 23.03
N ASN A 480 -16.77 -2.56 24.35
CA ASN A 480 -16.02 -3.32 25.36
C ASN A 480 -14.50 -3.16 25.22
N LEU A 481 -14.05 -1.96 24.86
CA LEU A 481 -12.63 -1.66 24.63
C LEU A 481 -11.95 -1.24 25.94
N GLU A 482 -10.76 -1.78 26.20
CA GLU A 482 -9.93 -1.36 27.33
C GLU A 482 -9.17 -0.08 26.98
N VAL A 483 -9.49 1.01 27.68
CA VAL A 483 -8.98 2.36 27.40
C VAL A 483 -8.20 2.88 28.62
N PRO A 484 -6.98 3.40 28.44
CA PRO A 484 -6.24 4.02 29.55
C PRO A 484 -6.94 5.30 30.01
N THR A 485 -6.92 5.54 31.32
CA THR A 485 -7.50 6.75 31.92
C THR A 485 -6.51 7.92 31.99
N GLU A 486 -5.22 7.62 31.88
CA GLU A 486 -4.14 8.60 31.77
C GLU A 486 -2.98 8.00 30.96
N LEU A 487 -2.24 8.86 30.24
CA LEU A 487 -1.02 8.49 29.52
C LEU A 487 0.01 9.64 29.58
N PRO A 488 1.31 9.35 29.74
CA PRO A 488 2.35 10.37 29.70
C PRO A 488 2.32 11.17 28.39
N GLY A 489 2.32 12.51 28.47
CA GLY A 489 2.40 13.38 27.29
C GLY A 489 1.13 13.46 26.44
N VAL A 490 0.02 12.85 26.87
CA VAL A 490 -1.28 12.87 26.18
C VAL A 490 -2.29 13.62 27.04
N ASN A 491 -3.17 14.41 26.43
CA ASN A 491 -4.24 15.08 27.16
C ASN A 491 -5.24 14.05 27.73
N PRO A 492 -5.42 13.91 29.06
CA PRO A 492 -6.33 12.91 29.62
C PRO A 492 -7.79 13.14 29.21
N ALA A 493 -8.19 14.40 28.93
CA ALA A 493 -9.55 14.76 28.54
C ALA A 493 -9.99 14.24 27.16
N ILE A 494 -9.09 13.64 26.38
CA ILE A 494 -9.45 13.01 25.10
C ILE A 494 -9.54 11.49 25.18
N LEU A 495 -8.99 10.85 26.24
CA LEU A 495 -8.83 9.39 26.29
C LEU A 495 -10.17 8.68 26.36
N ASP A 496 -11.15 9.25 27.08
CA ASP A 496 -12.54 8.86 26.91
C ASP A 496 -13.17 9.66 25.75
N PRO A 497 -13.61 9.01 24.67
CA PRO A 497 -14.20 9.72 23.54
C PRO A 497 -15.48 10.50 23.95
N ARG A 498 -16.17 10.08 25.02
CA ARG A 498 -17.38 10.74 25.53
C ARG A 498 -17.09 12.14 26.08
N ASP A 499 -15.91 12.33 26.68
CA ASP A 499 -15.53 13.60 27.33
C ASP A 499 -15.30 14.73 26.31
N THR A 500 -15.23 14.39 25.02
CA THR A 500 -15.08 15.36 23.92
C THR A 500 -16.40 15.83 23.31
N TYR A 501 -17.54 15.31 23.79
CA TYR A 501 -18.88 15.75 23.42
C TYR A 501 -19.42 16.77 24.43
N ALA A 502 -20.28 17.68 23.96
CA ALA A 502 -21.01 18.58 24.84
C ALA A 502 -22.14 17.86 25.60
N ASP A 503 -22.75 16.86 24.97
CA ASP A 503 -23.77 15.98 25.54
C ASP A 503 -23.40 14.51 25.27
N GLN A 504 -23.30 13.71 26.33
CA GLN A 504 -22.95 12.29 26.22
C GLN A 504 -23.98 11.50 25.40
N ALA A 505 -25.25 11.93 25.36
CA ALA A 505 -26.28 11.27 24.56
C ALA A 505 -25.97 11.30 23.05
N GLU A 506 -25.22 12.30 22.57
CA GLU A 506 -24.75 12.35 21.18
C GLU A 506 -23.73 11.24 20.89
N TRP A 507 -22.82 10.98 21.84
CA TRP A 507 -21.88 9.87 21.73
C TRP A 507 -22.65 8.54 21.76
N ASP A 508 -23.60 8.35 22.68
CA ASP A 508 -24.37 7.11 22.81
C ASP A 508 -25.10 6.77 21.49
N ALA A 509 -25.74 7.76 20.85
CA ALA A 509 -26.43 7.59 19.58
C ALA A 509 -25.50 7.21 18.43
N LYS A 510 -24.34 7.89 18.31
CA LYS A 510 -23.34 7.58 17.27
C LYS A 510 -22.64 6.25 17.53
N ALA A 511 -22.39 5.92 18.79
CA ALA A 511 -21.82 4.64 19.20
C ALA A 511 -22.75 3.48 18.83
N ALA A 512 -24.06 3.64 19.07
CA ALA A 512 -25.06 2.66 18.68
C ALA A 512 -25.14 2.46 17.15
N ASP A 513 -25.13 3.55 16.36
CA ASP A 513 -25.09 3.46 14.90
C ASP A 513 -23.82 2.75 14.41
N LEU A 514 -22.64 3.16 14.91
CA LEU A 514 -21.38 2.54 14.50
C LEU A 514 -21.32 1.07 14.88
N ALA A 515 -21.76 0.70 16.10
CA ALA A 515 -21.85 -0.68 16.54
C ALA A 515 -22.77 -1.53 15.64
N GLY A 516 -23.94 -1.01 15.28
CA GLY A 516 -24.85 -1.68 14.33
C GLY A 516 -24.20 -1.92 12.97
N ARG A 517 -23.38 -0.97 12.49
CA ARG A 517 -22.61 -1.13 11.24
C ARG A 517 -21.51 -2.18 11.37
N PHE A 518 -20.81 -2.25 12.50
CA PHE A 518 -19.82 -3.29 12.77
C PHE A 518 -20.45 -4.67 12.77
N ILE A 519 -21.54 -4.86 13.52
CA ILE A 519 -22.29 -6.13 13.59
C ILE A 519 -22.72 -6.57 12.19
N LYS A 520 -23.41 -5.69 11.46
CA LYS A 520 -23.88 -5.97 10.09
C LYS A 520 -22.74 -6.28 9.12
N ASN A 521 -21.62 -5.56 9.21
CA ASN A 521 -20.47 -5.83 8.36
C ASN A 521 -19.84 -7.20 8.68
N PHE A 522 -19.84 -7.61 9.95
CA PHE A 522 -19.17 -8.81 10.40
C PHE A 522 -19.92 -10.11 10.04
N GLU A 523 -21.24 -10.05 9.81
CA GLU A 523 -22.05 -11.19 9.35
C GLU A 523 -21.45 -11.91 8.13
N ARG A 524 -20.76 -11.17 7.24
CA ARG A 524 -20.11 -11.76 6.05
C ARG A 524 -18.95 -12.71 6.37
N PHE A 525 -18.46 -12.73 7.61
CA PHE A 525 -17.38 -13.60 8.05
C PHE A 525 -17.88 -14.79 8.88
N THR A 526 -19.18 -14.84 9.22
CA THR A 526 -19.76 -15.88 10.09
C THR A 526 -20.21 -17.13 9.32
N ASP A 527 -19.72 -17.29 8.08
CA ASP A 527 -19.94 -18.47 7.23
C ASP A 527 -19.10 -19.69 7.66
N ASN A 528 -18.18 -19.49 8.61
CA ASN A 528 -17.34 -20.51 9.23
C ASN A 528 -17.33 -20.37 10.77
N ASP A 529 -16.89 -21.41 11.47
CA ASP A 529 -16.96 -21.48 12.93
C ASP A 529 -16.07 -20.46 13.65
N GLU A 530 -14.92 -20.11 13.08
CA GLU A 530 -14.04 -19.08 13.65
C GLU A 530 -14.71 -17.71 13.60
N GLY A 531 -15.35 -17.35 12.49
CA GLY A 531 -16.09 -16.10 12.37
C GLY A 531 -17.25 -16.01 13.36
N LYS A 532 -18.02 -17.10 13.55
CA LYS A 532 -19.11 -17.14 14.54
C LYS A 532 -18.61 -16.88 15.96
N ARG A 533 -17.45 -17.45 16.34
CA ARG A 533 -16.85 -17.26 17.67
C ARG A 533 -16.46 -15.80 17.93
N LEU A 534 -16.04 -15.08 16.89
CA LEU A 534 -15.57 -13.70 17.01
C LEU A 534 -16.70 -12.67 17.20
N VAL A 535 -17.96 -13.01 16.97
CA VAL A 535 -19.10 -12.08 17.17
C VAL A 535 -19.15 -11.53 18.60
N ALA A 536 -18.84 -12.36 19.60
CA ALA A 536 -18.82 -11.96 21.01
C ALA A 536 -17.70 -10.96 21.35
N ALA A 537 -16.69 -10.83 20.50
CA ALA A 537 -15.61 -9.86 20.66
C ALA A 537 -15.88 -8.53 19.94
N GLY A 538 -16.97 -8.44 19.18
CA GLY A 538 -17.46 -7.22 18.58
C GLY A 538 -18.28 -6.37 19.56
N PRO A 539 -18.77 -5.21 19.10
CA PRO A 539 -19.66 -4.38 19.89
C PRO A 539 -20.98 -5.10 20.18
N GLN A 540 -21.57 -4.78 21.32
CA GLN A 540 -22.82 -5.35 21.85
C GLN A 540 -23.84 -4.21 22.03
N LEU A 541 -25.04 -4.40 21.47
CA LEU A 541 -26.18 -3.47 21.53
C LEU A 541 -27.30 -3.99 22.42
#